data_AF-A0A523D7H4-F1
#
_entry.id   AF-A0A523D7H4-F1
#
_cell.length_a   1.000
_cell.length_b   1.000
_cell.length_c   1.000
_cell.angle_alpha   90.00
_cell.angle_beta   90.00
_cell.angle_gamma   90.00
#
_symmetry.space_group_name_H-M   'P 1'
#
loop_
_entity.id
_entity.type
_entity.pdbx_description
1 polymer ?
#
loop_
_entity_poly.entity_id
_entity_poly.type
_entity_poly.pdbx_seq_one_letter_code
_entity_poly.pdbx_strand_id
1 'polypeptide(L)'
;MGGSTKAHKLVQVESLLPYLSHAPMEPMNCEAHVRADGCDVGVGTQGQTQALKQTAQITGLDSEQIQIHTTYLGGGFGRRVKTDFLEEAVELSKASGKPVKVIWKGEEDIQYDAYRTGNSHRITGALNERGRLIAWSHKVAAPSIIATLAPQAPPVDGPAVTGITN
;
A
#
# COMPACT_ATOMS: atom_id res chain seq x y z
N MET A 1 38.98 -2.75 27.62
CA MET A 1 39.24 -1.47 26.93
C MET A 1 37.94 -0.69 26.79
N GLY A 2 37.64 0.17 27.77
CA GLY A 2 36.39 0.95 27.81
C GLY A 2 36.49 2.19 26.91
N GLY A 3 35.61 2.30 25.93
CA GLY A 3 35.41 3.56 25.20
C GLY A 3 34.60 4.53 26.05
N SER A 4 34.92 5.82 25.99
CA SER A 4 34.15 6.87 26.64
C SER A 4 32.67 6.80 26.25
N THR A 5 31.79 6.76 27.24
CA THR A 5 30.33 6.83 27.10
C THR A 5 29.83 8.28 27.00
N LYS A 6 30.73 9.27 27.00
CA LYS A 6 30.37 10.68 26.84
C LYS A 6 30.30 11.06 25.35
N ALA A 7 29.25 11.81 25.01
CA ALA A 7 29.11 12.43 23.70
C ALA A 7 30.14 13.55 23.54
N HIS A 8 30.88 13.52 22.44
CA HIS A 8 31.82 14.56 22.02
C HIS A 8 31.22 15.41 20.89
N LYS A 9 30.39 14.82 20.02
CA LYS A 9 29.74 15.51 18.91
C LYS A 9 28.31 14.99 18.70
N LEU A 10 27.39 15.90 18.44
CA LEU A 10 26.06 15.59 17.93
C LEU A 10 25.99 15.86 16.43
N VAL A 11 25.39 14.95 15.69
CA VAL A 11 25.10 15.09 14.25
C VAL A 11 23.61 14.93 14.08
N GLN A 12 22.96 15.89 13.40
CA GLN A 12 21.54 15.84 13.09
C GLN A 12 21.33 15.89 11.59
N VAL A 13 20.40 15.08 11.10
CA VAL A 13 19.93 15.09 9.72
C VAL A 13 18.41 15.14 9.73
N GLU A 14 17.86 16.02 8.92
CA GLU A 14 16.44 16.07 8.60
C GLU A 14 16.26 15.72 7.13
N SER A 15 15.31 14.82 6.85
CA SER A 15 15.04 14.34 5.50
C SER A 15 13.54 14.33 5.25
N LEU A 16 13.13 14.88 4.12
CA LEU A 16 11.77 14.82 3.61
C LEU A 16 11.75 13.87 2.43
N LEU A 17 10.90 12.84 2.49
CA LEU A 17 10.63 11.97 1.36
C LEU A 17 9.30 12.39 0.73
N PRO A 18 9.26 12.67 -0.59
CA PRO A 18 8.01 13.04 -1.25
C PRO A 18 7.08 11.83 -1.39
N TYR A 19 5.85 12.13 -1.79
CA TYR A 19 4.95 11.11 -2.32
C TYR A 19 5.58 10.43 -3.53
N LEU A 20 5.41 9.11 -3.62
CA LEU A 20 6.00 8.32 -4.69
C LEU A 20 4.98 7.36 -5.27
N SER A 21 4.80 7.45 -6.58
CA SER A 21 3.97 6.52 -7.34
C SER A 21 4.64 5.15 -7.44
N HIS A 22 3.83 4.11 -7.51
CA HIS A 22 4.29 2.76 -7.78
C HIS A 22 4.69 2.56 -9.23
N ALA A 23 4.03 3.28 -10.15
CA ALA A 23 4.26 3.29 -11.59
C ALA A 23 4.59 1.89 -12.18
N PRO A 24 3.74 0.86 -11.96
CA PRO A 24 3.94 -0.44 -12.60
C PRO A 24 3.90 -0.28 -14.13
N MET A 25 4.69 -1.09 -14.85
CA MET A 25 4.72 -1.03 -16.31
C MET A 25 3.38 -1.44 -16.94
N GLU A 26 2.63 -2.31 -16.25
CA GLU A 26 1.27 -2.68 -16.62
C GLU A 26 0.25 -1.83 -15.82
N PRO A 27 -0.56 -0.99 -16.50
CA PRO A 27 -1.63 -0.23 -15.88
C PRO A 27 -2.68 -1.10 -15.19
N MET A 28 -3.43 -0.51 -14.26
CA MET A 28 -4.53 -1.21 -13.61
C MET A 28 -5.55 -1.71 -14.63
N ASN A 29 -5.92 -2.98 -14.48
CA ASN A 29 -6.89 -3.63 -15.35
C ASN A 29 -7.63 -4.73 -14.59
N CYS A 30 -8.89 -4.95 -14.97
CA CYS A 30 -9.73 -5.98 -14.39
C CYS A 30 -10.81 -6.40 -15.39
N GLU A 31 -11.08 -7.69 -15.46
CA GLU A 31 -12.22 -8.27 -16.16
C GLU A 31 -13.25 -8.71 -15.12
N ALA A 32 -14.52 -8.42 -15.36
CA ALA A 32 -15.60 -8.83 -14.46
C ALA A 32 -16.83 -9.29 -15.26
N HIS A 33 -17.49 -10.33 -14.77
CA HIS A 33 -18.76 -10.81 -15.32
C HIS A 33 -19.70 -11.19 -14.18
N VAL A 34 -20.52 -10.22 -13.78
CA VAL A 34 -21.55 -10.39 -12.74
C VAL A 34 -22.83 -10.94 -13.36
N ARG A 35 -23.36 -12.01 -12.78
CA ARG A 35 -24.63 -12.66 -13.12
C ARG A 35 -25.51 -12.74 -11.87
N ALA A 36 -26.75 -13.18 -12.02
CA ALA A 36 -27.69 -13.30 -10.91
C ALA A 36 -27.25 -14.33 -9.85
N ASP A 37 -26.52 -15.37 -10.26
CA ASP A 37 -26.15 -16.52 -9.44
C ASP A 37 -24.63 -16.71 -9.30
N GLY A 38 -23.82 -15.81 -9.87
CA GLY A 38 -22.37 -15.89 -9.77
C GLY A 38 -21.61 -14.72 -10.37
N CYS A 39 -20.32 -14.64 -10.04
CA CYS A 39 -19.43 -13.59 -10.53
C CYS A 39 -18.05 -14.17 -10.83
N ASP A 40 -17.51 -13.87 -12.02
CA ASP A 40 -16.12 -14.15 -12.37
C ASP A 40 -15.35 -12.84 -12.46
N VAL A 41 -14.17 -12.80 -11.83
CA VAL A 41 -13.29 -11.62 -11.84
C VAL A 41 -11.87 -12.04 -12.23
N GLY A 42 -11.38 -11.57 -13.37
CA GLY A 42 -9.99 -11.74 -13.82
C GLY A 42 -9.15 -10.53 -13.42
N VAL A 43 -8.19 -10.72 -12.51
CA VAL A 43 -7.44 -9.59 -11.95
C VAL A 43 -6.01 -9.98 -11.55
N GLY A 44 -5.05 -9.15 -11.94
CA GLY A 44 -3.69 -9.22 -11.40
C GLY A 44 -3.65 -8.53 -10.04
N THR A 45 -3.81 -9.25 -8.93
CA THR A 45 -3.90 -8.68 -7.57
C THR A 45 -2.83 -9.22 -6.62
N GLN A 46 -2.41 -8.40 -5.64
CA GLN A 46 -1.57 -8.81 -4.51
C GLN A 46 -2.41 -9.21 -3.27
N GLY A 47 -3.74 -9.07 -3.34
CA GLY A 47 -4.65 -9.22 -2.21
C GLY A 47 -5.95 -9.95 -2.58
N GLN A 48 -5.86 -11.23 -2.96
CA GLN A 48 -7.01 -12.01 -3.44
C GLN A 48 -8.16 -12.08 -2.42
N THR A 49 -7.86 -12.21 -1.11
CA THR A 49 -8.89 -12.22 -0.05
C THR A 49 -9.67 -10.90 -0.01
N GLN A 50 -8.99 -9.78 -0.20
CA GLN A 50 -9.65 -8.46 -0.22
C GLN A 50 -10.46 -8.27 -1.50
N ALA A 51 -9.93 -8.71 -2.65
CA ALA A 51 -10.67 -8.71 -3.92
C ALA A 51 -11.99 -9.50 -3.84
N LEU A 52 -11.96 -10.71 -3.25
CA LEU A 52 -13.15 -11.52 -3.01
C LEU A 52 -14.15 -10.78 -2.10
N LYS A 53 -13.66 -10.21 -0.99
CA LYS A 53 -14.49 -9.47 -0.03
C LYS A 53 -15.19 -8.27 -0.68
N GLN A 54 -14.48 -7.45 -1.45
CA GLN A 54 -15.08 -6.29 -2.12
C GLN A 54 -16.06 -6.71 -3.20
N THR A 55 -15.74 -7.75 -3.97
CA THR A 55 -16.66 -8.30 -4.97
C THR A 55 -17.96 -8.78 -4.33
N ALA A 56 -17.88 -9.49 -3.19
CA ALA A 56 -19.05 -9.93 -2.43
C ALA A 56 -19.88 -8.75 -1.92
N GLN A 57 -19.23 -7.71 -1.40
CA GLN A 57 -19.91 -6.50 -0.94
C GLN A 57 -20.67 -5.79 -2.07
N ILE A 58 -20.05 -5.62 -3.24
CA ILE A 58 -20.66 -4.93 -4.39
C ILE A 58 -21.79 -5.76 -4.99
N THR A 59 -21.56 -7.06 -5.19
CA THR A 59 -22.53 -7.94 -5.87
C THR A 59 -23.69 -8.32 -4.96
N GLY A 60 -23.43 -8.52 -3.66
CA GLY A 60 -24.36 -9.12 -2.70
C GLY A 60 -24.39 -10.65 -2.75
N LEU A 61 -23.48 -11.28 -3.52
CA LEU A 61 -23.36 -12.73 -3.64
C LEU A 61 -22.55 -13.32 -2.49
N ASP A 62 -22.81 -14.58 -2.16
CA ASP A 62 -21.97 -15.34 -1.25
C ASP A 62 -20.60 -15.61 -1.86
N SER A 63 -19.57 -15.74 -1.03
CA SER A 63 -18.19 -15.98 -1.49
C SER A 63 -18.03 -17.22 -2.36
N GLU A 64 -18.89 -18.22 -2.17
CA GLU A 64 -18.88 -19.48 -2.93
C GLU A 64 -19.37 -19.30 -4.38
N GLN A 65 -20.13 -18.23 -4.63
CA GLN A 65 -20.64 -17.86 -5.95
C GLN A 65 -19.67 -16.95 -6.72
N ILE A 66 -18.54 -16.57 -6.11
CA ILE A 66 -17.59 -15.62 -6.68
C ILE A 66 -16.26 -16.34 -6.94
N GLN A 67 -15.77 -16.24 -8.17
CA GLN A 67 -14.48 -16.77 -8.57
C GLN A 67 -13.52 -15.63 -8.91
N ILE A 68 -12.46 -15.51 -8.11
CA ILE A 68 -11.35 -14.58 -8.38
C ILE A 68 -10.24 -15.34 -9.11
N HIS A 69 -10.08 -15.03 -10.39
CA HIS A 69 -9.02 -15.54 -11.24
C HIS A 69 -7.81 -14.61 -11.14
N THR A 70 -6.90 -14.92 -10.22
CA THR A 70 -5.65 -14.17 -10.07
C THR A 70 -4.75 -14.39 -11.28
N THR A 71 -4.62 -13.37 -12.14
CA THR A 71 -3.81 -13.44 -13.36
C THR A 71 -2.36 -13.02 -13.13
N TYR A 72 -1.50 -13.29 -14.11
CA TYR A 72 -0.16 -12.69 -14.13
C TYR A 72 -0.26 -11.16 -14.15
N LEU A 73 0.67 -10.50 -13.49
CA LEU A 73 0.71 -9.04 -13.37
C LEU A 73 2.09 -8.47 -13.70
N GLY A 74 2.12 -7.35 -14.42
CA GLY A 74 3.31 -6.62 -14.87
C GLY A 74 3.84 -5.63 -13.85
N GLY A 75 3.89 -6.05 -12.58
CA GLY A 75 4.31 -5.23 -11.44
C GLY A 75 3.14 -4.70 -10.61
N GLY A 76 3.43 -4.38 -9.35
CA GLY A 76 2.45 -3.86 -8.41
C GLY A 76 3.09 -3.00 -7.32
N PHE A 77 4.21 -3.45 -6.74
CA PHE A 77 5.00 -2.70 -5.76
C PHE A 77 4.20 -2.22 -4.52
N GLY A 78 3.01 -2.78 -4.28
CA GLY A 78 2.06 -2.31 -3.26
C GLY A 78 0.76 -1.77 -3.86
N ARG A 79 0.76 -1.24 -5.09
CA ARG A 79 -0.43 -0.68 -5.76
C ARG A 79 -1.59 -1.67 -5.87
N ARG A 80 -1.28 -2.92 -6.25
CA ARG A 80 -2.26 -3.98 -6.53
C ARG A 80 -2.80 -4.69 -5.27
N VAL A 81 -2.52 -4.14 -4.08
CA VAL A 81 -3.23 -4.49 -2.84
C VAL A 81 -4.55 -3.73 -2.72
N LYS A 82 -4.66 -2.56 -3.37
CA LYS A 82 -5.90 -1.80 -3.46
C LYS A 82 -6.81 -2.40 -4.52
N THR A 83 -8.11 -2.22 -4.34
CA THR A 83 -9.18 -2.90 -5.10
C THR A 83 -10.01 -1.96 -5.96
N ASP A 84 -9.73 -0.66 -5.94
CA ASP A 84 -10.47 0.40 -6.62
C ASP A 84 -10.76 0.11 -8.10
N PHE A 85 -9.77 -0.32 -8.88
CA PHE A 85 -9.95 -0.67 -10.30
C PHE A 85 -10.76 -1.97 -10.53
N LEU A 86 -10.73 -2.89 -9.56
CA LEU A 86 -11.56 -4.10 -9.58
C LEU A 86 -13.00 -3.75 -9.23
N GLU A 87 -13.20 -2.89 -8.23
CA GLU A 87 -14.51 -2.43 -7.79
C GLU A 87 -15.24 -1.76 -8.95
N GLU A 88 -14.56 -0.89 -9.71
CA GLU A 88 -15.09 -0.28 -10.92
C GLU A 88 -15.55 -1.32 -11.95
N ALA A 89 -14.73 -2.33 -12.25
CA ALA A 89 -15.09 -3.37 -13.22
C ALA A 89 -16.32 -4.18 -12.78
N VAL A 90 -16.40 -4.53 -11.49
CA VAL A 90 -17.52 -5.28 -10.93
C VAL A 90 -18.80 -4.43 -10.94
N GLU A 91 -18.73 -3.16 -10.55
CA GLU A 91 -19.88 -2.24 -10.59
C GLU A 91 -20.41 -2.04 -12.01
N LEU A 92 -19.51 -1.82 -12.98
CA LEU A 92 -19.89 -1.66 -14.39
C LEU A 92 -20.50 -2.94 -14.98
N SER A 93 -19.94 -4.11 -14.65
CA SER A 93 -20.50 -5.39 -15.09
C SER A 93 -21.89 -5.62 -14.49
N LYS A 94 -22.07 -5.34 -13.19
CA LYS A 94 -23.37 -5.44 -12.51
C LYS A 94 -24.40 -4.48 -13.11
N ALA A 95 -24.03 -3.24 -13.38
CA ALA A 95 -24.93 -2.23 -13.94
C ALA A 95 -25.32 -2.52 -15.39
N SER A 96 -24.38 -3.06 -16.19
CA SER A 96 -24.62 -3.36 -17.60
C SER A 96 -25.24 -4.74 -17.85
N GLY A 97 -25.14 -5.66 -16.89
CA GLY A 97 -25.52 -7.06 -17.05
C GLY A 97 -24.67 -7.82 -18.08
N LYS A 98 -23.45 -7.35 -18.35
CA LYS A 98 -22.55 -7.89 -19.38
C LYS A 98 -21.13 -8.10 -18.83
N PRO A 99 -20.32 -8.96 -19.47
CA PRO A 99 -18.88 -8.98 -19.22
C PRO A 99 -18.27 -7.61 -19.54
N VAL A 100 -17.46 -7.10 -18.61
CA VAL A 100 -16.76 -5.81 -18.72
C VAL A 100 -15.27 -6.02 -18.54
N LYS A 101 -14.47 -5.28 -19.32
CA LYS A 101 -13.03 -5.15 -19.12
C LYS A 101 -12.71 -3.68 -18.89
N VAL A 102 -12.15 -3.38 -17.71
CA VAL A 102 -11.60 -2.07 -17.38
C VAL A 102 -10.09 -2.13 -17.61
N ILE A 103 -9.57 -1.11 -18.29
CA ILE A 103 -8.14 -0.84 -18.42
C ILE A 103 -7.99 0.66 -18.23
N TRP A 104 -7.23 1.06 -17.22
CA TRP A 104 -6.91 2.47 -17.00
C TRP A 104 -5.84 2.93 -17.98
N LYS A 105 -5.93 4.20 -18.40
CA LYS A 105 -4.82 4.84 -19.09
C LYS A 105 -3.65 5.04 -18.13
N GLY A 106 -2.44 5.17 -18.66
CA GLY A 106 -1.26 5.42 -17.82
C GLY A 106 -1.39 6.70 -16.98
N GLU A 107 -2.00 7.74 -17.55
CA GLU A 107 -2.26 9.00 -16.85
C GLU A 107 -3.26 8.83 -15.70
N GLU A 108 -4.31 8.02 -15.91
CA GLU A 108 -5.31 7.70 -14.89
C GLU A 108 -4.68 6.85 -13.78
N ASP A 109 -3.84 5.88 -14.13
CA ASP A 109 -3.13 5.04 -13.15
C ASP A 109 -2.21 5.87 -12.24
N ILE A 110 -1.50 6.85 -12.79
CA ILE A 110 -0.73 7.80 -12.00
C ILE A 110 -1.67 8.68 -11.17
N GLN A 111 -2.70 9.28 -11.77
CA GLN A 111 -3.59 10.21 -11.07
C GLN A 111 -4.33 9.55 -9.88
N TYR A 112 -4.73 8.29 -10.04
CA TYR A 112 -5.45 7.50 -9.03
C TYR A 112 -4.55 6.49 -8.31
N ASP A 113 -3.23 6.72 -8.28
CA ASP A 113 -2.31 5.87 -7.52
C ASP A 113 -2.57 6.00 -6.00
N ALA A 114 -2.33 4.91 -5.27
CA ALA A 114 -2.23 4.91 -3.83
C ALA A 114 -0.80 5.26 -3.38
N TYR A 115 -0.35 6.48 -3.69
CA TYR A 115 1.02 6.94 -3.47
C TYR A 115 1.60 6.53 -2.12
N ARG A 116 2.86 6.08 -2.12
CA ARG A 116 3.63 5.99 -0.88
C ARG A 116 3.65 7.37 -0.25
N THR A 117 3.27 7.43 1.02
CA THR A 117 3.04 8.70 1.69
C THR A 117 4.33 9.50 1.83
N GLY A 118 4.23 10.81 1.64
CA GLY A 118 5.29 11.73 2.00
C GLY A 118 5.55 11.65 3.51
N ASN A 119 6.82 11.64 3.90
CA ASN A 119 7.19 11.51 5.30
C ASN A 119 8.42 12.35 5.65
N SER A 120 8.50 12.71 6.94
CA SER A 120 9.60 13.48 7.51
C SER A 120 10.34 12.66 8.55
N HIS A 121 11.66 12.67 8.47
CA HIS A 121 12.55 12.00 9.38
C HIS A 121 13.51 13.00 10.00
N ARG A 122 13.67 12.94 11.33
CA ARG A 122 14.76 13.59 12.04
C ARG A 122 15.59 12.54 12.77
N ILE A 123 16.86 12.44 12.41
CA ILE A 123 17.81 11.50 13.01
C ILE A 123 18.91 12.31 13.71
N THR A 124 19.15 12.02 14.98
CA THR A 124 20.23 12.62 15.78
C THR A 124 21.15 11.53 16.29
N GLY A 125 22.44 11.59 15.97
CA GLY A 125 23.47 10.67 16.44
C GLY A 125 24.48 11.36 17.36
N ALA A 126 24.83 10.71 18.47
CA ALA A 126 25.90 11.13 19.38
C ALA A 126 27.16 10.31 19.11
N LEU A 127 28.26 11.00 18.80
CA LEU A 127 29.57 10.42 18.52
C LEU A 127 30.53 10.69 19.68
N ASN A 128 31.35 9.71 20.03
CA ASN A 128 32.48 9.92 20.93
C ASN A 128 33.70 10.51 20.19
N GLU A 129 34.77 10.79 20.93
CA GLU A 129 36.02 11.40 20.40
C GLU A 129 36.65 10.60 19.25
N ARG A 130 36.41 9.29 19.18
CA ARG A 130 36.91 8.41 18.11
C ARG A 130 35.96 8.34 16.92
N GLY A 131 34.92 9.19 16.89
CA GLY A 131 33.88 9.19 15.85
C GLY A 131 32.92 8.00 15.91
N ARG A 132 32.92 7.20 16.98
CA ARG A 132 32.00 6.05 17.11
C ARG A 132 30.64 6.53 17.62
N LEU A 133 29.56 6.04 17.01
CA LEU A 133 28.19 6.26 17.48
C LEU A 133 27.98 5.57 18.84
N ILE A 134 27.54 6.33 19.84
CA ILE A 134 27.28 5.85 21.19
C ILE A 134 25.81 5.95 21.60
N ALA A 135 25.03 6.78 20.92
CA ALA A 135 23.58 6.87 21.06
C ALA A 135 22.98 7.47 19.79
N TRP A 136 21.70 7.21 19.53
CA TRP A 136 20.95 7.86 18.46
C TRP A 136 19.47 7.99 18.83
N SER A 137 18.76 8.90 18.16
CA SER A 137 17.31 9.08 18.26
C SER A 137 16.75 9.31 16.86
N HIS A 138 15.57 8.78 16.57
CA HIS A 138 14.88 8.94 15.31
C HIS A 138 13.42 9.30 15.57
N LYS A 139 12.97 10.38 14.94
CA LYS A 139 11.58 10.81 14.94
C LYS A 139 11.05 10.73 13.52
N VAL A 140 9.88 10.14 13.37
CA VAL A 140 9.20 9.96 12.09
C VAL A 140 7.84 10.62 12.18
N ALA A 141 7.48 11.38 11.16
CA ALA A 141 6.12 11.86 10.93
C ALA A 141 5.68 11.38 9.54
N ALA A 142 4.69 10.49 9.51
CA ALA A 142 4.15 9.91 8.30
C ALA A 142 2.66 9.58 8.50
N PRO A 143 1.81 9.70 7.47
CA PRO A 143 0.47 9.12 7.50
C PRO A 143 0.54 7.59 7.63
N SER A 144 -0.37 7.01 8.40
CA SER A 144 -0.49 5.56 8.57
C SER A 144 -0.99 4.90 7.27
N ILE A 145 -0.24 3.92 6.79
CA ILE A 145 -0.63 3.02 5.70
C ILE A 145 -1.69 2.03 6.19
N ILE A 146 -1.54 1.50 7.41
CA ILE A 146 -2.50 0.51 7.95
C ILE A 146 -3.89 1.12 8.10
N ALA A 147 -4.00 2.38 8.54
CA ALA A 147 -5.27 3.10 8.62
C ALA A 147 -5.93 3.27 7.23
N THR A 148 -5.18 3.29 6.13
CA THR A 148 -5.76 3.30 4.77
C THR A 148 -6.37 1.96 4.33
N LEU A 149 -6.07 0.88 5.05
CA LEU A 149 -6.59 -0.47 4.79
C LEU A 149 -7.62 -0.90 5.85
N ALA A 150 -7.43 -0.44 7.09
CA ALA A 150 -8.27 -0.71 8.24
C ALA A 150 -8.39 0.58 9.08
N PRO A 151 -9.39 1.43 8.84
CA PRO A 151 -9.55 2.73 9.51
C PRO A 151 -9.62 2.65 11.04
N GLN A 152 -10.00 1.50 11.58
CA GLN A 152 -10.06 1.20 13.01
C GLN A 152 -8.70 0.85 13.64
N ALA A 153 -7.64 0.75 12.83
CA ALA A 153 -6.31 0.43 13.32
C ALA A 153 -5.73 1.57 14.19
N PRO A 154 -4.79 1.26 15.10
CA PRO A 154 -4.08 2.28 15.85
C PRO A 154 -3.42 3.32 14.92
N PRO A 155 -3.30 4.58 15.35
CA PRO A 155 -2.80 5.67 14.49
C PRO A 155 -1.30 5.54 14.16
N VAL A 156 -0.57 4.66 14.86
CA VAL A 156 0.85 4.41 14.64
C VAL A 156 1.03 3.04 14.01
N ASP A 157 1.62 3.04 12.82
CA ASP A 157 2.03 1.81 12.14
C ASP A 157 3.25 1.23 12.85
N GLY A 158 3.06 0.12 13.56
CA GLY A 158 4.15 -0.62 14.21
C GLY A 158 5.36 -0.84 13.29
N PRO A 159 5.17 -1.34 12.04
CA PRO A 159 6.26 -1.50 11.09
C PRO A 159 7.00 -0.20 10.72
N ALA A 160 6.34 0.96 10.80
CA ALA A 160 6.96 2.25 10.48
C ALA A 160 7.89 2.76 11.61
N VAL A 161 7.76 2.21 12.82
CA VAL A 161 8.55 2.60 14.00
C VAL A 161 9.35 1.44 14.61
N THR A 162 9.26 0.25 14.01
CA THR A 162 10.00 -0.94 14.47
C THR A 162 11.51 -0.69 14.30
N GLY A 163 12.25 -0.77 15.40
CA GLY A 163 13.69 -0.48 15.47
C GLY A 163 14.05 0.91 16.03
N ILE A 164 13.06 1.75 16.35
CA ILE A 164 13.26 3.06 17.00
C ILE A 164 13.07 2.97 18.53
N THR A 165 12.34 1.95 19.00
CA THR A 165 12.17 1.63 20.42
C THR A 165 13.32 0.74 20.91
N ASN A 166 14.10 1.27 21.86
CA ASN A 166 14.88 0.48 22.83
C ASN A 166 14.01 0.22 24.06
#